data_AF-A0A5N9B664-F1
#
_entry.id   AF-A0A5N9B664-F1
#
_cell.length_a   1.000
_cell.length_b   1.000
_cell.length_c   1.000
_cell.angle_alpha   90.00
_cell.angle_beta   90.00
_cell.angle_gamma   90.00
#
_symmetry.space_group_name_H-M   'P 1'
#
loop_
_entity.id
_entity.type
_entity.pdbx_description
1 polymer ?
#
loop_
_entity_poly.entity_id
_entity_poly.type
_entity_poly.pdbx_seq_one_letter_code
_entity_poly.pdbx_strand_id
1 'polypeptide(L)'
;MKKIIVLLSLSIFLFPVLDLIADDNADPKVSINKTNININFPSDITFNISGSSTEQIESINLLFKSGKGNASIIQPLEFTQNKNNNEFHANLKWRTNTSERYIPQGSLIEYHFNILTKSEYNLTTKPNTTIYLDPNHKWENIKSGSVTFYYSEVYGSVVKNRSEKLLQIISETVGIMSPLLGLESKSHPLSVMLFNDYDYMTKSLPPKSDTIMRNLVTEGQAFTSEGVVLVLDNRQTSATATHELTHILLDKAAKSKYIYIPSWLHEGLAEYASHLHYTVKDSIFEKALAEDKLLNITKYSSPPGKPEDVLLFYGQSEQFIKYIITDLGNDNFTKFIKDLKSGKSINNAILDTYELDKTELENKWRKHIGASLISTSIKKPKSPTSPIIKPYTLDEVITNSKKVIEDNENSSISTKEKETKSQNQITKETSIANNNSSCGLSQSNDVAILLSLLFIFIPFRLKKNNII
;
A
#
# COMPACT_ATOMS: atom_id res chain seq x y z
N MET A 1 -32.83 53.64 -25.69
CA MET A 1 -32.69 52.77 -24.50
C MET A 1 -31.21 52.71 -24.14
N LYS A 2 -30.81 53.36 -23.03
CA LYS A 2 -29.41 53.40 -22.57
C LYS A 2 -29.06 52.06 -21.92
N LYS A 3 -28.07 51.34 -22.44
CA LYS A 3 -27.45 50.19 -21.76
C LYS A 3 -26.24 50.70 -20.97
N ILE A 4 -26.38 50.73 -19.65
CA ILE A 4 -25.30 50.99 -18.71
C ILE A 4 -24.56 49.66 -18.54
N ILE A 5 -23.29 49.62 -18.96
CA ILE A 5 -22.38 48.51 -18.66
C ILE A 5 -21.62 48.93 -17.40
N VAL A 6 -21.97 48.32 -16.26
CA VAL A 6 -21.20 48.45 -15.02
C VAL A 6 -20.07 47.45 -15.10
N LEU A 7 -18.84 47.94 -15.29
CA LEU A 7 -17.63 47.13 -15.20
C LEU A 7 -17.29 46.98 -13.70
N LEU A 8 -17.62 45.84 -13.11
CA LEU A 8 -17.20 45.49 -11.75
C LEU A 8 -15.72 45.08 -11.80
N SER A 9 -14.80 45.96 -11.40
CA SER A 9 -13.39 45.61 -11.25
C SER A 9 -13.22 44.76 -10.00
N LEU A 10 -13.08 43.44 -10.18
CA LEU A 10 -12.71 42.51 -9.13
C LEU A 10 -11.21 42.70 -8.83
N SER A 11 -10.88 43.63 -7.94
CA SER A 11 -9.52 43.76 -7.40
C SER A 11 -9.24 42.57 -6.48
N ILE A 12 -8.67 41.51 -7.03
CA ILE A 12 -8.03 40.44 -6.27
C ILE A 12 -6.77 41.06 -5.66
N PHE A 13 -6.81 41.34 -4.35
CA PHE A 13 -5.61 41.56 -3.56
C PHE A 13 -4.83 40.24 -3.52
N LEU A 14 -3.90 40.05 -4.47
CA LEU A 14 -2.79 39.13 -4.31
C LEU A 14 -1.91 39.71 -3.19
N PHE A 15 -2.06 39.22 -1.96
CA PHE A 15 -1.00 39.35 -0.97
C PHE A 15 0.12 38.39 -1.41
N PRO A 16 1.31 38.88 -1.80
CA PRO A 16 2.44 38.00 -1.97
C PRO A 16 2.87 37.53 -0.58
N VAL A 17 2.56 36.28 -0.23
CA VAL A 17 3.28 35.60 0.85
C VAL A 17 4.70 35.42 0.33
N LEU A 18 5.59 36.33 0.73
CA LEU A 18 7.01 36.23 0.44
C LEU A 18 7.56 35.07 1.28
N ASP A 19 7.55 33.86 0.74
CA ASP A 19 8.28 32.74 1.32
C ASP A 19 9.79 33.02 1.15
N LEU A 20 10.40 33.63 2.18
CA LEU A 20 11.85 33.68 2.27
C LEU A 20 12.37 32.27 2.56
N ILE A 21 12.91 31.63 1.54
CA ILE A 21 13.90 30.56 1.72
C ILE A 21 15.12 31.23 2.34
N ALA A 22 15.63 30.67 3.44
CA ALA A 22 16.80 31.22 4.12
C ALA A 22 17.96 31.49 3.13
N ASP A 23 18.13 32.77 2.81
CA ASP A 23 19.23 33.39 2.08
C ASP A 23 19.63 34.67 2.81
N ASP A 24 20.91 34.99 2.77
CA ASP A 24 21.66 35.92 3.64
C ASP A 24 21.03 37.31 3.84
N ASN A 25 20.10 37.46 4.79
CA ASN A 25 19.74 38.77 5.33
C ASN A 25 20.66 39.11 6.50
N ALA A 26 21.15 40.35 6.53
CA ALA A 26 22.13 40.82 7.52
C ALA A 26 21.59 40.90 8.96
N ASP A 27 20.27 40.72 9.16
CA ASP A 27 19.65 40.60 10.49
C ASP A 27 18.28 39.87 10.39
N PRO A 28 18.24 38.53 10.37
CA PRO A 28 17.00 37.80 10.17
C PRO A 28 16.12 37.83 11.44
N LYS A 29 14.82 38.14 11.28
CA LYS A 29 13.82 38.11 12.38
C LYS A 29 13.78 36.77 13.13
N VAL A 30 14.07 35.69 12.40
CA VAL A 30 14.23 34.33 12.89
C VAL A 30 15.48 33.75 12.27
N SER A 31 16.41 33.27 13.08
CA SER A 31 17.64 32.57 12.68
C SER A 31 17.61 31.12 13.14
N ILE A 32 18.02 30.19 12.29
CA ILE A 32 18.07 28.76 12.62
C ILE A 32 19.52 28.38 12.94
N ASN A 33 19.75 27.92 14.16
CA ASN A 33 21.08 27.49 14.61
C ASN A 33 21.33 26.02 14.26
N LYS A 34 20.31 25.17 14.47
CA LYS A 34 20.44 23.72 14.29
C LYS A 34 19.10 23.07 13.98
N THR A 35 19.12 22.18 13.01
CA THR A 35 18.08 21.17 12.78
C THR A 35 18.70 19.80 12.95
N ASN A 36 18.02 18.88 13.64
CA ASN A 36 18.49 17.51 13.81
C ASN A 36 17.34 16.50 13.68
N ILE A 37 17.64 15.34 13.12
CA ILE A 37 16.74 14.20 13.07
C ILE A 37 17.42 13.00 13.73
N ASN A 38 16.77 12.42 14.73
CA ASN A 38 17.23 11.19 15.38
C ASN A 38 16.27 10.06 15.05
N ILE A 39 16.79 8.99 14.49
CA ILE A 39 16.01 7.79 14.15
C ILE A 39 16.16 6.79 15.29
N ASN A 40 15.04 6.39 15.90
CA ASN A 40 14.97 5.34 16.91
C ASN A 40 14.20 4.15 16.33
N PHE A 41 14.86 3.43 15.42
CA PHE A 41 14.26 2.32 14.68
C PHE A 41 13.87 1.14 15.60
N PRO A 42 12.71 0.48 15.37
CA PRO A 42 11.64 0.82 14.43
C PRO A 42 10.57 1.75 15.04
N SER A 43 10.78 2.23 16.27
CA SER A 43 9.75 2.82 17.13
C SER A 43 9.32 4.22 16.68
N ASP A 44 10.28 5.11 16.45
CA ASP A 44 10.00 6.53 16.21
C ASP A 44 11.14 7.29 15.52
N ILE A 45 10.82 8.49 15.06
CA ILE A 45 11.74 9.52 14.57
C ILE A 45 11.52 10.78 15.42
N THR A 46 12.60 11.38 15.92
CA THR A 46 12.54 12.64 16.66
C THR A 46 13.14 13.76 15.81
N PHE A 47 12.31 14.76 15.48
CA PHE A 47 12.71 15.98 14.79
C PHE A 47 12.98 17.08 15.81
N ASN A 48 14.06 17.82 15.61
CA ASN A 48 14.46 18.93 16.48
C ASN A 48 14.85 20.14 15.64
N ILE A 49 14.43 21.32 16.09
CA ILE A 49 14.86 22.60 15.53
C ILE A 49 15.13 23.58 16.68
N SER A 50 16.21 24.34 16.55
CA SER A 50 16.58 25.38 17.50
C SER A 50 17.19 26.58 16.80
N GLY A 51 16.99 27.75 17.36
CA GLY A 51 17.41 29.01 16.77
C GLY A 51 17.16 30.19 17.69
N SER A 52 17.18 31.38 17.12
CA SER A 52 16.77 32.62 17.78
C SER A 52 15.69 33.34 16.99
N SER A 53 14.79 34.03 17.68
CA SER A 53 13.71 34.82 17.08
C SER A 53 13.52 36.10 17.87
N THR A 54 13.71 37.26 17.23
CA THR A 54 13.44 38.57 17.83
C THR A 54 11.95 38.87 17.98
N GLU A 55 11.11 38.07 17.32
CA GLU A 55 9.64 38.15 17.40
C GLU A 55 9.05 36.96 18.16
N GLN A 56 7.84 37.14 18.70
CA GLN A 56 7.11 36.05 19.34
C GLN A 56 6.67 35.02 18.28
N ILE A 57 7.09 33.77 18.46
CA ILE A 57 6.70 32.67 17.59
C ILE A 57 5.24 32.30 17.87
N GLU A 58 4.45 32.16 16.80
CA GLU A 58 3.07 31.69 16.85
C GLU A 58 2.98 30.19 16.63
N SER A 59 3.68 29.65 15.62
CA SER A 59 3.72 28.22 15.37
C SER A 59 5.01 27.78 14.70
N ILE A 60 5.38 26.52 14.92
CA ILE A 60 6.43 25.81 14.20
C ILE A 60 5.82 24.53 13.69
N ASN A 61 5.82 24.32 12.37
CA ASN A 61 5.24 23.15 11.73
C ASN A 61 6.32 22.37 10.98
N LEU A 62 6.36 21.06 11.20
CA LEU A 62 7.10 20.10 10.39
C LEU A 62 6.25 19.77 9.17
N LEU A 63 6.84 19.90 7.99
CA LEU A 63 6.34 19.29 6.77
C LEU A 63 7.30 18.14 6.46
N PHE A 64 6.82 16.90 6.50
CA PHE A 64 7.63 15.75 6.14
C PHE A 64 6.88 14.77 5.25
N LYS A 65 7.62 14.03 4.43
CA LYS A 65 7.10 12.92 3.63
C LYS A 65 8.07 11.75 3.70
N SER A 66 7.51 10.54 3.82
CA SER A 66 8.23 9.29 3.58
C SER A 66 7.94 8.85 2.16
N GLY A 67 8.99 8.60 1.38
CA GLY A 67 8.82 8.07 0.04
C GLY A 67 8.50 9.11 -1.04
N LYS A 68 7.68 8.68 -1.99
CA LYS A 68 7.36 9.39 -3.24
C LYS A 68 5.92 9.86 -3.34
N GLY A 69 5.13 9.69 -2.29
CA GLY A 69 3.80 10.26 -2.23
C GLY A 69 3.85 11.78 -2.37
N ASN A 70 2.84 12.37 -3.02
CA ASN A 70 2.68 13.83 -3.12
C ASN A 70 2.09 14.45 -1.84
N ALA A 71 1.73 13.63 -0.85
CA ALA A 71 1.13 14.08 0.40
C ALA A 71 2.23 14.26 1.44
N SER A 72 2.56 15.52 1.74
CA SER A 72 3.33 15.85 2.94
C SER A 72 2.42 15.82 4.16
N ILE A 73 2.92 15.22 5.23
CA ILE A 73 2.29 15.27 6.53
C ILE A 73 2.75 16.58 7.18
N ILE A 74 1.78 17.41 7.58
CA ILE A 74 2.01 18.63 8.33
C ILE A 74 1.76 18.32 9.80
N GLN A 75 2.73 18.61 10.68
CA GLN A 75 2.60 18.42 12.12
C GLN A 75 3.11 19.64 12.89
N PRO A 76 2.32 20.20 13.82
CA PRO A 76 2.83 21.22 14.72
C PRO A 76 3.87 20.61 15.69
N LEU A 77 4.91 21.38 16.00
CA LEU A 77 5.88 21.04 17.03
C LEU A 77 5.50 21.71 18.35
N GLU A 78 5.79 21.03 19.45
CA GLU A 78 5.87 21.68 20.75
C GLU A 78 7.17 22.48 20.82
N PHE A 79 7.08 23.74 21.23
CA PHE A 79 8.23 24.65 21.31
C PHE A 79 8.25 25.48 22.58
N THR A 80 9.45 25.89 22.97
CA THR A 80 9.70 26.87 24.02
C THR A 80 10.50 28.03 23.42
N GLN A 81 10.16 29.25 23.81
CA GLN A 81 10.90 30.47 23.42
C GLN A 81 11.25 31.26 24.68
N ASN A 82 12.54 31.51 24.88
CA ASN A 82 13.06 32.27 25.99
C ASN A 82 13.07 33.77 25.65
N LYS A 83 12.34 34.56 26.43
CA LYS A 83 12.20 36.01 26.21
C LYS A 83 13.47 36.82 26.50
N ASN A 84 14.41 36.26 27.28
CA ASN A 84 15.60 37.01 27.73
C ASN A 84 16.73 37.00 26.69
N ASN A 85 16.87 35.90 25.94
CA ASN A 85 17.93 35.71 24.95
C ASN A 85 17.39 35.42 23.54
N ASN A 86 16.08 35.50 23.35
CA ASN A 86 15.38 35.24 22.09
C ASN A 86 15.56 33.82 21.53
N GLU A 87 16.11 32.88 22.30
CA GLU A 87 16.32 31.51 21.84
C GLU A 87 15.02 30.72 21.84
N PHE A 88 14.86 29.82 20.87
CA PHE A 88 13.78 28.84 20.85
C PHE A 88 14.29 27.44 20.58
N HIS A 89 13.56 26.46 21.12
CA HIS A 89 13.74 25.04 20.87
C HIS A 89 12.39 24.39 20.62
N ALA A 90 12.31 23.55 19.59
CA ALA A 90 11.12 22.78 19.30
C ALA A 90 11.48 21.34 18.96
N ASN A 91 10.59 20.42 19.34
CA ASN A 91 10.75 19.02 19.02
C ASN A 91 9.41 18.35 18.66
N LEU A 92 9.50 17.26 17.89
CA LEU A 92 8.38 16.37 17.61
C LEU A 92 8.87 14.93 17.58
N LYS A 93 8.18 14.07 18.33
CA LYS A 93 8.36 12.63 18.29
C LYS A 93 7.29 11.98 17.41
N TRP A 94 7.69 11.46 16.26
CA TRP A 94 6.82 10.78 15.30
C TRP A 94 6.95 9.26 15.43
N ARG A 95 5.89 8.57 15.86
CA ARG A 95 5.88 7.09 15.92
C ARG A 95 5.83 6.48 14.52
N THR A 96 6.64 5.45 14.30
CA THR A 96 6.79 4.73 13.01
C THR A 96 6.44 3.26 13.09
N ASN A 97 5.97 2.77 14.24
CA ASN A 97 5.65 1.36 14.48
C ASN A 97 4.14 1.09 14.64
N THR A 98 3.29 1.96 14.10
CA THR A 98 1.83 1.75 14.05
C THR A 98 1.40 1.51 12.61
N SER A 99 0.35 0.74 12.37
CA SER A 99 -0.09 0.41 11.00
C SER A 99 -0.36 1.66 10.14
N GLU A 100 -0.86 2.74 10.74
CA GLU A 100 -1.18 4.00 10.04
C GLU A 100 0.04 4.89 9.77
N ARG A 101 1.14 4.73 10.51
CA ARG A 101 2.32 5.60 10.44
C ARG A 101 3.60 4.82 10.16
N TYR A 102 3.42 3.58 9.74
CA TYR A 102 4.51 2.67 9.51
C TYR A 102 5.39 3.21 8.37
N ILE A 103 6.71 3.20 8.60
CA ILE A 103 7.69 3.59 7.59
C ILE A 103 8.64 2.40 7.41
N PRO A 104 8.72 1.81 6.21
CA PRO A 104 9.65 0.73 5.94
C PRO A 104 11.09 1.23 5.96
N GLN A 105 11.98 0.39 6.46
CA GLN A 105 13.41 0.66 6.43
C GLN A 105 13.90 0.83 4.97
N GLY A 106 14.77 1.81 4.70
CA GLY A 106 15.22 2.16 3.35
C GLY A 106 14.41 3.28 2.70
N SER A 107 13.39 3.81 3.37
CA SER A 107 12.60 4.97 2.91
C SER A 107 13.42 6.25 2.90
N LEU A 108 13.29 7.05 1.83
CA LEU A 108 13.73 8.44 1.82
C LEU A 108 12.76 9.30 2.64
N ILE A 109 13.27 9.97 3.67
CA ILE A 109 12.55 10.96 4.44
C ILE A 109 13.00 12.34 3.96
N GLU A 110 12.07 13.13 3.47
CA GLU A 110 12.29 14.55 3.17
C GLU A 110 11.49 15.38 4.14
N TYR A 111 12.11 16.40 4.74
CA TYR A 111 11.47 17.25 5.72
C TYR A 111 11.99 18.69 5.72
N HIS A 112 11.12 19.62 6.11
CA HIS A 112 11.48 21.01 6.40
C HIS A 112 10.53 21.57 7.46
N PHE A 113 10.89 22.73 8.00
CA PHE A 113 10.10 23.44 8.99
C PHE A 113 9.57 24.74 8.40
N ASN A 114 8.35 25.08 8.80
CA ASN A 114 7.76 26.39 8.61
C ASN A 114 7.58 27.03 10.00
N ILE A 115 8.06 28.26 10.16
CA ILE A 115 7.93 29.05 11.39
C ILE A 115 7.11 30.29 11.08
N LEU A 116 5.99 30.45 11.77
CA LEU A 116 5.13 31.63 11.72
C LEU A 116 5.26 32.42 13.02
N THR A 117 5.49 33.73 12.92
CA THR A 117 5.50 34.65 14.07
C THR A 117 4.18 35.39 14.19
N LYS A 118 3.95 36.02 15.35
CA LYS A 118 2.77 36.88 15.59
C LYS A 118 2.73 38.16 14.74
N SER A 119 3.84 38.51 14.08
CA SER A 119 3.86 39.62 13.11
C SER A 119 3.50 39.17 11.69
N GLU A 120 3.08 37.91 11.53
CA GLU A 120 2.82 37.25 10.25
C GLU A 120 4.08 37.02 9.40
N TYR A 121 5.27 37.10 10.00
CA TYR A 121 6.50 36.67 9.35
C TYR A 121 6.56 35.13 9.25
N ASN A 122 6.77 34.62 8.04
CA ASN A 122 6.86 33.20 7.74
C ASN A 122 8.27 32.86 7.23
N LEU A 123 8.95 31.94 7.90
CA LEU A 123 10.24 31.39 7.49
C LEU A 123 10.10 29.91 7.15
N THR A 124 10.53 29.53 5.95
CA THR A 124 10.61 28.12 5.54
C THR A 124 12.07 27.69 5.42
N THR A 125 12.46 26.62 6.12
CA THR A 125 13.81 26.07 6.02
C THR A 125 14.02 25.34 4.70
N LYS A 126 15.27 25.24 4.23
CA LYS A 126 15.61 24.37 3.09
C LYS A 126 15.23 22.90 3.40
N PRO A 127 14.66 22.15 2.45
CA PRO A 127 14.39 20.73 2.62
C PRO A 127 15.66 19.94 2.94
N ASN A 128 15.57 19.09 3.96
CA ASN A 128 16.59 18.12 4.32
C ASN A 128 16.10 16.72 3.96
N THR A 129 17.04 15.84 3.66
CA THR A 129 16.74 14.44 3.34
C THR A 129 17.59 13.47 4.13
N THR A 130 17.02 12.36 4.55
CA THR A 130 17.76 11.23 5.14
C THR A 130 17.13 9.90 4.77
N ILE A 131 17.86 8.80 4.88
CA ILE A 131 17.30 7.45 4.69
C ILE A 131 16.94 6.88 6.06
N TYR A 132 15.71 6.37 6.18
CA TYR A 132 15.25 5.70 7.39
C TYR A 132 15.91 4.32 7.55
N LEU A 133 17.00 4.24 8.30
CA LEU A 133 17.74 3.01 8.58
C LEU A 133 17.87 2.80 10.09
N ASP A 134 18.01 1.55 10.52
CA ASP A 134 18.39 1.22 11.89
C ASP A 134 19.82 1.72 12.19
N PRO A 135 20.01 2.71 13.07
CA PRO A 135 21.34 3.24 13.37
C PRO A 135 22.24 2.24 14.12
N ASN A 136 21.66 1.20 14.73
CA ASN A 136 22.41 0.17 15.45
C ASN A 136 22.89 -0.96 14.52
N HIS A 137 22.53 -0.90 13.24
CA HIS A 137 22.91 -1.90 12.25
C HIS A 137 23.80 -1.28 11.18
N LYS A 138 24.85 -2.01 10.79
CA LYS A 138 25.77 -1.56 9.75
C LYS A 138 25.23 -1.94 8.37
N TRP A 139 24.75 -0.93 7.66
CA TRP A 139 24.25 -1.05 6.30
C TRP A 139 25.28 -0.55 5.30
N GLU A 140 25.60 -1.42 4.35
CA GLU A 140 26.31 -1.06 3.12
C GLU A 140 25.30 -0.83 2.00
N ASN A 141 25.69 -0.07 0.98
CA ASN A 141 24.86 0.11 -0.21
C ASN A 141 25.65 0.16 -1.50
N ILE A 142 25.04 -0.38 -2.55
CA ILE A 142 25.51 -0.31 -3.94
C ILE A 142 24.37 0.24 -4.82
N LYS A 143 24.72 0.90 -5.93
CA LYS A 143 23.76 1.62 -6.77
C LYS A 143 23.91 1.28 -8.24
N SER A 144 22.79 1.19 -8.94
CA SER A 144 22.72 1.06 -10.39
C SER A 144 21.47 1.77 -10.90
N GLY A 145 21.65 2.79 -11.73
CA GLY A 145 20.57 3.65 -12.22
C GLY A 145 19.75 4.25 -11.07
N SER A 146 18.45 3.97 -11.05
CA SER A 146 17.54 4.44 -10.00
C SER A 146 17.47 3.51 -8.78
N VAL A 147 18.17 2.38 -8.77
CA VAL A 147 18.11 1.39 -7.69
C VAL A 147 19.28 1.58 -6.72
N THR A 148 18.96 1.68 -5.43
CA THR A 148 19.92 1.56 -4.33
C THR A 148 19.63 0.27 -3.59
N PHE A 149 20.62 -0.60 -3.51
CA PHE A 149 20.51 -1.91 -2.86
C PHE A 149 21.33 -1.88 -1.56
N TYR A 150 20.64 -2.09 -0.45
CA TYR A 150 21.17 -2.09 0.90
C TYR A 150 21.35 -3.53 1.38
N TYR A 151 22.50 -3.82 1.97
CA TYR A 151 22.80 -5.11 2.57
C TYR A 151 23.61 -4.94 3.85
N SER A 152 23.56 -5.95 4.71
CA SER A 152 24.31 -5.96 5.95
C SER A 152 25.80 -6.23 5.71
N GLU A 153 26.69 -5.52 6.41
CA GLU A 153 28.16 -5.74 6.34
C GLU A 153 28.62 -7.09 6.94
N VAL A 154 27.70 -8.00 7.26
CA VAL A 154 28.04 -9.31 7.85
C VAL A 154 28.66 -10.18 6.75
N TYR A 155 29.86 -10.72 7.00
CA TYR A 155 30.61 -11.62 6.10
C TYR A 155 31.33 -10.99 4.87
N GLY A 156 31.69 -9.70 4.94
CA GLY A 156 32.70 -9.10 4.04
C GLY A 156 32.39 -9.24 2.54
N SER A 157 33.35 -9.73 1.75
CA SER A 157 33.27 -9.78 0.27
C SER A 157 32.20 -10.73 -0.29
N VAL A 158 31.73 -11.72 0.48
CA VAL A 158 30.75 -12.72 0.00
C VAL A 158 29.37 -12.08 -0.19
N VAL A 159 28.87 -11.37 0.83
CA VAL A 159 27.56 -10.69 0.75
C VAL A 159 27.61 -9.56 -0.25
N LYS A 160 28.76 -8.86 -0.38
CA LYS A 160 28.97 -7.85 -1.42
C LYS A 160 28.81 -8.44 -2.83
N ASN A 161 29.56 -9.49 -3.17
CA ASN A 161 29.50 -10.10 -4.51
C ASN A 161 28.09 -10.64 -4.83
N ARG A 162 27.39 -11.20 -3.84
CA ARG A 162 26.01 -11.63 -3.98
C ARG A 162 25.08 -10.44 -4.24
N SER A 163 25.23 -9.37 -3.47
CA SER A 163 24.43 -8.15 -3.61
C SER A 163 24.64 -7.49 -4.97
N GLU A 164 25.86 -7.48 -5.50
CA GLU A 164 26.17 -6.99 -6.85
C GLU A 164 25.45 -7.80 -7.93
N LYS A 165 25.44 -9.14 -7.81
CA LYS A 165 24.67 -10.02 -8.70
C LYS A 165 23.17 -9.76 -8.62
N LEU A 166 22.62 -9.60 -7.42
CA LEU A 166 21.21 -9.29 -7.22
C LEU A 166 20.85 -7.92 -7.80
N LEU A 167 21.67 -6.89 -7.54
CA LEU A 167 21.52 -5.56 -8.11
C LEU A 167 21.52 -5.61 -9.64
N GLN A 168 22.38 -6.42 -10.25
CA GLN A 168 22.40 -6.59 -11.71
C GLN A 168 21.06 -7.12 -12.23
N ILE A 169 20.56 -8.24 -11.68
CA ILE A 169 19.28 -8.85 -12.07
C ILE A 169 18.12 -7.87 -11.90
N ILE A 170 18.10 -7.16 -10.75
CA ILE A 170 17.10 -6.13 -10.46
C ILE A 170 17.17 -4.98 -11.47
N SER A 171 18.38 -4.51 -11.78
CA SER A 171 18.57 -3.41 -12.74
C SER A 171 18.14 -3.78 -14.15
N GLU A 172 18.45 -5.01 -14.59
CA GLU A 172 18.00 -5.56 -15.87
C GLU A 172 16.46 -5.63 -15.91
N THR A 173 15.84 -6.14 -14.85
CA THR A 173 14.37 -6.17 -14.71
C THR A 173 13.77 -4.77 -14.79
N VAL A 174 14.32 -3.78 -14.08
CA VAL A 174 13.88 -2.37 -14.17
C VAL A 174 14.03 -1.84 -15.59
N GLY A 175 15.12 -2.18 -16.27
CA GLY A 175 15.39 -1.78 -17.66
C GLY A 175 14.41 -2.35 -18.68
N ILE A 176 13.84 -3.53 -18.41
CA ILE A 176 12.82 -4.18 -19.26
C ILE A 176 11.41 -3.68 -18.90
N MET A 177 11.08 -3.69 -17.60
CA MET A 177 9.72 -3.45 -17.13
C MET A 177 9.35 -1.97 -17.17
N SER A 178 10.29 -1.04 -16.95
CA SER A 178 9.97 0.40 -16.95
C SER A 178 9.49 0.88 -18.33
N PRO A 179 10.19 0.59 -19.45
CA PRO A 179 9.69 0.95 -20.78
C PRO A 179 8.36 0.26 -21.13
N LEU A 180 8.21 -1.02 -20.81
CA LEU A 180 6.96 -1.77 -21.02
C LEU A 180 5.76 -1.11 -20.32
N LEU A 181 5.98 -0.56 -19.12
CA LEU A 181 4.98 0.16 -18.35
C LEU A 181 4.85 1.64 -18.75
N GLY A 182 5.66 2.13 -19.69
CA GLY A 182 5.67 3.53 -20.11
C GLY A 182 6.25 4.49 -19.05
N LEU A 183 7.11 3.98 -18.16
CA LEU A 183 7.83 4.78 -17.18
C LEU A 183 9.13 5.33 -17.76
N GLU A 184 9.36 6.62 -17.56
CA GLU A 184 10.65 7.24 -17.82
C GLU A 184 11.69 6.78 -16.77
N SER A 185 12.85 6.32 -17.24
CA SER A 185 13.86 5.60 -16.44
C SER A 185 14.59 6.43 -15.38
N LYS A 186 14.38 7.76 -15.33
CA LYS A 186 15.25 8.68 -14.57
C LYS A 186 14.68 9.26 -13.27
N SER A 187 13.39 9.10 -12.96
CA SER A 187 12.76 9.89 -11.89
C SER A 187 12.33 9.09 -10.65
N HIS A 188 12.76 7.83 -10.51
CA HIS A 188 12.15 6.95 -9.51
C HIS A 188 13.17 6.19 -8.64
N PRO A 189 13.78 6.82 -7.61
CA PRO A 189 14.69 6.12 -6.68
C PRO A 189 14.03 4.91 -5.99
N LEU A 190 14.59 3.72 -6.15
CA LEU A 190 14.11 2.46 -5.58
C LEU A 190 15.10 2.01 -4.52
N SER A 191 14.61 1.61 -3.36
CA SER A 191 15.43 1.01 -2.31
C SER A 191 15.11 -0.47 -2.21
N VAL A 192 16.13 -1.33 -2.24
CA VAL A 192 15.96 -2.77 -1.98
C VAL A 192 16.79 -3.10 -0.74
N MET A 193 16.16 -3.67 0.28
CA MET A 193 16.76 -4.02 1.55
C MET A 193 16.90 -5.54 1.66
N LEU A 194 18.13 -6.04 1.64
CA LEU A 194 18.44 -7.46 1.83
C LEU A 194 18.64 -7.79 3.31
N PHE A 195 17.82 -8.69 3.83
CA PHE A 195 17.91 -9.20 5.20
C PHE A 195 18.47 -10.62 5.21
N ASN A 196 19.51 -10.88 5.98
CA ASN A 196 20.08 -12.22 6.10
C ASN A 196 19.33 -13.11 7.11
N ASP A 197 18.52 -12.50 7.96
CA ASP A 197 17.87 -13.13 9.11
C ASP A 197 16.42 -12.66 9.22
N TYR A 198 15.51 -13.62 9.36
CA TYR A 198 14.08 -13.32 9.41
C TYR A 198 13.70 -12.62 10.72
N ASP A 199 14.30 -13.02 11.85
CA ASP A 199 14.01 -12.41 13.15
C ASP A 199 14.32 -10.91 13.14
N TYR A 200 15.43 -10.52 12.53
CA TYR A 200 15.77 -9.11 12.34
C TYR A 200 14.85 -8.42 11.31
N MET A 201 14.54 -9.09 10.19
CA MET A 201 13.61 -8.56 9.18
C MET A 201 12.25 -8.23 9.78
N THR A 202 11.76 -8.99 10.76
CA THR A 202 10.46 -8.74 11.40
C THR A 202 10.34 -7.33 12.01
N LYS A 203 11.45 -6.73 12.46
CA LYS A 203 11.46 -5.35 12.97
C LYS A 203 11.17 -4.32 11.89
N SER A 204 11.49 -4.68 10.64
CA SER A 204 11.23 -3.87 9.46
C SER A 204 9.87 -4.15 8.86
N LEU A 205 9.12 -5.18 9.28
CA LEU A 205 7.79 -5.47 8.74
C LEU A 205 6.71 -4.65 9.50
N PRO A 206 5.56 -4.38 8.87
CA PRO A 206 4.42 -3.79 9.56
C PRO A 206 4.04 -4.63 10.79
N PRO A 207 3.57 -4.00 11.89
CA PRO A 207 3.11 -4.73 13.06
C PRO A 207 2.02 -5.75 12.68
N LYS A 208 2.25 -7.02 12.99
CA LYS A 208 1.29 -8.13 12.80
C LYS A 208 1.01 -8.79 14.14
N SER A 209 -0.10 -9.53 14.25
CA SER A 209 -0.35 -10.33 15.44
C SER A 209 0.68 -11.47 15.56
N ASP A 210 1.07 -11.81 16.80
CA ASP A 210 2.07 -12.86 17.07
C ASP A 210 1.74 -14.20 16.41
N THR A 211 0.45 -14.52 16.28
CA THR A 211 -0.02 -15.77 15.64
C THR A 211 0.26 -15.79 14.14
N ILE A 212 0.14 -14.65 13.45
CA ILE A 212 0.46 -14.55 12.02
C ILE A 212 1.97 -14.65 11.80
N MET A 213 2.76 -13.98 12.64
CA MET A 213 4.22 -13.96 12.51
C MET A 213 4.88 -15.32 12.75
N ARG A 214 4.30 -16.18 13.61
CA ARG A 214 4.82 -17.53 13.88
C ARG A 214 4.55 -18.55 12.77
N ASN A 215 3.51 -18.33 11.96
CA ASN A 215 3.01 -19.31 11.01
C ASN A 215 3.33 -18.97 9.55
N LEU A 216 3.72 -17.73 9.26
CA LEU A 216 3.98 -17.24 7.91
C LEU A 216 5.30 -16.49 7.86
N VAL A 217 6.23 -16.98 7.03
CA VAL A 217 7.48 -16.29 6.72
C VAL A 217 7.23 -15.35 5.55
N THR A 218 7.46 -14.06 5.75
CA THR A 218 7.43 -13.08 4.66
C THR A 218 8.79 -13.07 3.97
N GLU A 219 8.88 -13.65 2.78
CA GLU A 219 10.15 -13.68 2.01
C GLU A 219 10.45 -12.37 1.31
N GLY A 220 9.43 -11.59 0.98
CA GLY A 220 9.54 -10.28 0.36
C GLY A 220 8.31 -9.42 0.66
N GLN A 221 8.48 -8.10 0.61
CA GLN A 221 7.36 -7.15 0.66
C GLN A 221 7.71 -5.82 -0.02
N ALA A 222 6.84 -5.40 -0.94
CA ALA A 222 6.86 -4.09 -1.57
C ALA A 222 6.09 -3.02 -0.79
N PHE A 223 6.68 -1.83 -0.71
CA PHE A 223 6.06 -0.60 -0.19
C PHE A 223 6.06 0.42 -1.31
N THR A 224 4.95 0.47 -2.05
CA THR A 224 4.88 1.18 -3.34
C THR A 224 4.97 2.69 -3.19
N SER A 225 4.37 3.25 -2.13
CA SER A 225 4.45 4.68 -1.77
C SER A 225 5.88 5.11 -1.45
N GLU A 226 6.64 4.28 -0.76
CA GLU A 226 8.03 4.53 -0.38
C GLU A 226 9.04 4.17 -1.45
N GLY A 227 8.66 3.31 -2.39
CA GLY A 227 9.57 2.75 -3.38
C GLY A 227 10.59 1.80 -2.74
N VAL A 228 10.19 1.09 -1.68
CA VAL A 228 11.04 0.19 -0.91
C VAL A 228 10.62 -1.26 -1.12
N VAL A 229 11.57 -2.15 -1.33
CA VAL A 229 11.40 -3.60 -1.26
C VAL A 229 12.19 -4.12 -0.07
N LEU A 230 11.57 -4.90 0.81
CA LEU A 230 12.25 -5.71 1.80
C LEU A 230 12.34 -7.14 1.26
N VAL A 231 13.49 -7.79 1.35
CA VAL A 231 13.66 -9.17 0.88
C VAL A 231 14.54 -9.98 1.84
N LEU A 232 14.07 -11.18 2.19
CA LEU A 232 14.82 -12.16 2.97
C LEU A 232 15.77 -12.92 2.05
N ASP A 233 17.01 -13.08 2.48
CA ASP A 233 18.01 -13.77 1.70
C ASP A 233 17.81 -15.30 1.73
N ASN A 234 17.39 -15.88 0.61
CA ASN A 234 17.15 -17.31 0.45
C ASN A 234 17.56 -17.79 -0.97
N ARG A 235 17.04 -18.91 -1.45
CA ARG A 235 17.37 -19.39 -2.81
C ARG A 235 16.63 -18.66 -3.92
N GLN A 236 15.51 -18.02 -3.59
CA GLN A 236 14.61 -17.31 -4.50
C GLN A 236 14.77 -15.78 -4.40
N THR A 237 15.76 -15.25 -3.67
CA THR A 237 15.95 -13.82 -3.42
C THR A 237 15.80 -12.97 -4.68
N SER A 238 16.38 -13.38 -5.81
CA SER A 238 16.30 -12.64 -7.06
C SER A 238 14.87 -12.55 -7.58
N ALA A 239 14.15 -13.68 -7.62
CA ALA A 239 12.77 -13.74 -8.08
C ALA A 239 11.81 -13.01 -7.15
N THR A 240 11.98 -13.17 -5.84
CA THR A 240 11.20 -12.44 -4.84
C THR A 240 11.43 -10.94 -4.99
N ALA A 241 12.69 -10.50 -5.10
CA ALA A 241 12.99 -9.08 -5.25
C ALA A 241 12.40 -8.48 -6.54
N THR A 242 12.48 -9.18 -7.68
CA THR A 242 11.93 -8.69 -8.95
C THR A 242 10.40 -8.74 -8.99
N HIS A 243 9.79 -9.74 -8.36
CA HIS A 243 8.33 -9.80 -8.14
C HIS A 243 7.86 -8.57 -7.34
N GLU A 244 8.41 -8.35 -6.15
CA GLU A 244 8.03 -7.23 -5.28
C GLU A 244 8.29 -5.87 -5.93
N LEU A 245 9.42 -5.73 -6.63
CA LEU A 245 9.76 -4.50 -7.35
C LEU A 245 8.74 -4.18 -8.44
N THR A 246 8.19 -5.20 -9.10
CA THR A 246 7.22 -5.02 -10.19
C THR A 246 5.91 -4.44 -9.68
N HIS A 247 5.48 -4.76 -8.46
CA HIS A 247 4.35 -4.10 -7.82
C HIS A 247 4.58 -2.58 -7.71
N ILE A 248 5.79 -2.16 -7.32
CA ILE A 248 6.15 -0.73 -7.22
C ILE A 248 6.15 -0.06 -8.60
N LEU A 249 6.69 -0.73 -9.62
CA LEU A 249 6.73 -0.18 -10.97
C LEU A 249 5.30 -0.04 -11.55
N LEU A 250 4.46 -1.04 -11.38
CA LEU A 250 3.06 -1.01 -11.82
C LEU A 250 2.29 0.10 -11.13
N ASP A 251 2.41 0.25 -9.80
CA ASP A 251 1.73 1.31 -9.07
C ASP A 251 2.16 2.70 -9.57
N LYS A 252 3.46 2.92 -9.81
CA LYS A 252 3.90 4.20 -10.39
C LYS A 252 3.27 4.45 -11.75
N ALA A 253 3.23 3.43 -12.59
CA ALA A 253 2.80 3.52 -13.97
C ALA A 253 1.27 3.68 -14.11
N ALA A 254 0.48 2.94 -13.33
CA ALA A 254 -0.96 2.81 -13.50
C ALA A 254 -1.80 3.40 -12.36
N LYS A 255 -1.26 3.56 -11.14
CA LYS A 255 -2.07 4.01 -9.99
C LYS A 255 -2.62 5.41 -10.22
N SER A 256 -3.92 5.52 -9.99
CA SER A 256 -4.72 6.74 -10.09
C SER A 256 -5.68 6.81 -8.91
N LYS A 257 -6.10 8.01 -8.51
CA LYS A 257 -7.05 8.21 -7.41
C LYS A 257 -8.45 7.66 -7.72
N TYR A 258 -8.74 7.35 -8.98
CA TYR A 258 -10.08 7.01 -9.46
C TYR A 258 -10.30 5.51 -9.67
N ILE A 259 -9.23 4.70 -9.68
CA ILE A 259 -9.33 3.29 -10.05
C ILE A 259 -8.50 2.41 -9.14
N TYR A 260 -8.97 1.17 -8.99
CA TYR A 260 -8.24 0.09 -8.37
C TYR A 260 -7.69 -0.83 -9.46
N ILE A 261 -6.40 -1.19 -9.35
CA ILE A 261 -5.75 -2.15 -10.24
C ILE A 261 -6.10 -3.56 -9.72
N PRO A 262 -6.73 -4.42 -10.52
CA PRO A 262 -7.14 -5.75 -10.06
C PRO A 262 -5.93 -6.65 -9.78
N SER A 263 -6.06 -7.56 -8.81
CA SER A 263 -4.95 -8.44 -8.43
C SER A 263 -4.42 -9.32 -9.56
N TRP A 264 -5.22 -9.71 -10.56
CA TRP A 264 -4.70 -10.51 -11.67
C TRP A 264 -3.66 -9.74 -12.49
N LEU A 265 -3.76 -8.41 -12.53
CA LEU A 265 -2.79 -7.56 -13.21
C LEU A 265 -1.56 -7.32 -12.34
N HIS A 266 -1.74 -7.12 -11.03
CA HIS A 266 -0.62 -7.02 -10.07
C HIS A 266 0.21 -8.30 -10.03
N GLU A 267 -0.42 -9.41 -9.67
CA GLU A 267 0.27 -10.70 -9.52
C GLU A 267 0.74 -11.23 -10.86
N GLY A 268 -0.09 -11.17 -11.90
CA GLY A 268 0.29 -11.70 -13.21
C GLY A 268 1.52 -10.99 -13.78
N LEU A 269 1.64 -9.68 -13.60
CA LEU A 269 2.80 -8.93 -14.05
C LEU A 269 4.04 -9.19 -13.16
N ALA A 270 3.86 -9.27 -11.85
CA ALA A 270 4.93 -9.56 -10.91
C ALA A 270 5.51 -10.98 -11.11
N GLU A 271 4.64 -11.97 -11.35
CA GLU A 271 5.02 -13.33 -11.73
C GLU A 271 5.76 -13.36 -13.07
N TYR A 272 5.24 -12.67 -14.09
CA TYR A 272 5.89 -12.54 -15.40
C TYR A 272 7.30 -11.93 -15.30
N ALA A 273 7.49 -10.93 -14.44
CA ALA A 273 8.77 -10.27 -14.22
C ALA A 273 9.73 -11.06 -13.32
N SER A 274 9.24 -11.98 -12.49
CA SER A 274 10.06 -12.70 -11.50
C SER A 274 11.11 -13.65 -12.10
N HIS A 275 10.93 -14.05 -13.37
CA HIS A 275 11.85 -14.91 -14.12
C HIS A 275 12.18 -16.23 -13.41
N LEU A 276 11.20 -16.81 -12.71
CA LEU A 276 11.34 -18.14 -12.14
C LEU A 276 11.30 -19.22 -13.23
N HIS A 277 12.15 -20.24 -13.09
CA HIS A 277 11.94 -21.51 -13.78
C HIS A 277 10.61 -22.15 -13.32
N TYR A 278 10.13 -23.14 -14.07
CA TYR A 278 8.92 -23.90 -13.76
C TYR A 278 8.73 -24.19 -12.26
N THR A 279 7.58 -23.76 -11.75
CA THR A 279 7.19 -23.78 -10.33
C THR A 279 5.97 -24.68 -10.10
N VAL A 280 5.59 -24.86 -8.84
CA VAL A 280 4.35 -25.59 -8.46
C VAL A 280 3.11 -24.96 -9.09
N LYS A 281 3.09 -23.63 -9.21
CA LYS A 281 2.03 -22.85 -9.84
C LYS A 281 1.84 -23.24 -11.32
N ASP A 282 2.92 -23.46 -12.05
CA ASP A 282 2.87 -23.86 -13.47
C ASP A 282 2.25 -25.26 -13.61
N SER A 283 2.64 -26.19 -12.75
CA SER A 283 2.04 -27.53 -12.70
C SER A 283 0.55 -27.50 -12.35
N ILE A 284 0.14 -26.62 -11.43
CA ILE A 284 -1.26 -26.42 -11.07
C ILE A 284 -2.05 -25.85 -12.25
N PHE A 285 -1.50 -24.85 -12.95
CA PHE A 285 -2.11 -24.28 -14.15
C PHE A 285 -2.27 -25.32 -15.27
N GLU A 286 -1.24 -26.08 -15.60
CA GLU A 286 -1.27 -27.13 -16.62
C GLU A 286 -2.32 -28.21 -16.29
N LYS A 287 -2.38 -28.63 -15.03
CA LYS A 287 -3.40 -29.56 -14.56
C LYS A 287 -4.81 -28.96 -14.70
N ALA A 288 -5.02 -27.71 -14.30
CA ALA A 288 -6.31 -27.04 -14.42
C ALA A 288 -6.72 -26.83 -15.89
N LEU A 289 -5.76 -26.60 -16.78
CA LEU A 289 -6.00 -26.55 -18.23
C LEU A 289 -6.45 -27.92 -18.76
N ALA A 290 -5.74 -29.00 -18.39
CA ALA A 290 -6.08 -30.36 -18.83
C ALA A 290 -7.43 -30.86 -18.29
N GLU A 291 -7.83 -30.41 -17.10
CA GLU A 291 -9.08 -30.81 -16.45
C GLU A 291 -10.27 -29.87 -16.74
N ASP A 292 -10.09 -28.84 -17.57
CA ASP A 292 -11.08 -27.78 -17.84
C ASP A 292 -11.60 -27.07 -16.57
N LYS A 293 -10.66 -26.74 -15.68
CA LYS A 293 -10.91 -26.11 -14.37
C LYS A 293 -10.30 -24.72 -14.24
N LEU A 294 -9.94 -24.08 -15.35
CA LEU A 294 -9.43 -22.71 -15.32
C LEU A 294 -10.45 -21.75 -14.71
N LEU A 295 -9.96 -20.82 -13.90
CA LEU A 295 -10.74 -19.74 -13.33
C LEU A 295 -11.21 -18.77 -14.44
N ASN A 296 -12.22 -17.96 -14.12
CA ASN A 296 -12.54 -16.76 -14.89
C ASN A 296 -11.75 -15.59 -14.27
N ILE A 297 -10.49 -15.43 -14.67
CA ILE A 297 -9.52 -14.57 -13.95
C ILE A 297 -9.91 -13.09 -13.98
N THR A 298 -10.49 -12.60 -15.08
CA THR A 298 -10.87 -11.19 -15.22
C THR A 298 -12.08 -10.78 -14.37
N LYS A 299 -12.74 -11.74 -13.68
CA LYS A 299 -13.74 -11.46 -12.64
C LYS A 299 -13.15 -11.17 -11.27
N TYR A 300 -11.92 -11.57 -11.00
CA TYR A 300 -11.31 -11.42 -9.69
C TYR A 300 -10.66 -10.04 -9.54
N SER A 301 -11.22 -9.19 -8.68
CA SER A 301 -10.53 -7.99 -8.21
C SER A 301 -9.47 -8.31 -7.16
N SER A 302 -9.62 -9.43 -6.45
CA SER A 302 -8.70 -9.92 -5.40
C SER A 302 -8.52 -11.43 -5.54
N PRO A 303 -7.42 -12.01 -5.02
CA PRO A 303 -7.19 -13.45 -5.12
C PRO A 303 -8.36 -14.27 -4.52
N PRO A 304 -8.60 -15.49 -5.01
CA PRO A 304 -9.57 -16.40 -4.43
C PRO A 304 -9.28 -16.72 -2.96
N GLY A 305 -10.30 -17.10 -2.19
CA GLY A 305 -10.14 -17.41 -0.76
C GLY A 305 -9.57 -18.80 -0.45
N LYS A 306 -9.55 -19.73 -1.42
CA LYS A 306 -9.04 -21.09 -1.23
C LYS A 306 -7.56 -21.16 -1.60
N PRO A 307 -6.68 -21.73 -0.75
CA PRO A 307 -5.24 -21.78 -1.02
C PRO A 307 -4.88 -22.40 -2.37
N GLU A 308 -5.54 -23.49 -2.77
CA GLU A 308 -5.32 -24.15 -4.06
C GLU A 308 -5.71 -23.27 -5.26
N ASP A 309 -6.77 -22.47 -5.10
CA ASP A 309 -7.22 -21.54 -6.14
C ASP A 309 -6.31 -20.30 -6.21
N VAL A 310 -5.60 -19.93 -5.13
CA VAL A 310 -4.64 -18.83 -5.13
C VAL A 310 -3.42 -19.15 -6.00
N LEU A 311 -2.84 -20.34 -5.86
CA LEU A 311 -1.73 -20.75 -6.71
C LEU A 311 -2.16 -20.88 -8.18
N LEU A 312 -3.34 -21.43 -8.44
CA LEU A 312 -3.90 -21.44 -9.79
C LEU A 312 -4.09 -20.00 -10.32
N PHE A 313 -4.61 -19.10 -9.49
CA PHE A 313 -4.82 -17.70 -9.85
C PHE A 313 -3.52 -17.00 -10.24
N TYR A 314 -2.42 -17.20 -9.51
CA TYR A 314 -1.11 -16.63 -9.88
C TYR A 314 -0.62 -17.18 -11.21
N GLY A 315 -0.69 -18.51 -11.41
CA GLY A 315 -0.22 -19.15 -12.65
C GLY A 315 -1.02 -18.71 -13.85
N GLN A 316 -2.34 -18.69 -13.68
CA GLN A 316 -3.25 -18.26 -14.72
C GLN A 316 -3.09 -16.76 -15.05
N SER A 317 -2.89 -15.92 -14.04
CA SER A 317 -2.66 -14.47 -14.22
C SER A 317 -1.36 -14.20 -14.98
N GLU A 318 -0.28 -14.91 -14.65
CA GLU A 318 0.98 -14.82 -15.39
C GLU A 318 0.81 -15.19 -16.86
N GLN A 319 0.19 -16.34 -17.15
CA GLN A 319 0.02 -16.79 -18.54
C GLN A 319 -0.88 -15.84 -19.35
N PHE A 320 -1.89 -15.23 -18.70
CA PHE A 320 -2.73 -14.23 -19.34
C PHE A 320 -2.00 -12.92 -19.60
N ILE A 321 -1.23 -12.41 -18.63
CA ILE A 321 -0.40 -11.21 -18.80
C ILE A 321 0.67 -11.43 -19.87
N LYS A 322 1.32 -12.60 -19.86
CA LYS A 322 2.25 -13.01 -20.90
C LYS A 322 1.60 -12.90 -22.27
N TYR A 323 0.43 -13.52 -22.48
CA TYR A 323 -0.30 -13.42 -23.75
C TYR A 323 -0.62 -11.98 -24.16
N ILE A 324 -1.08 -11.14 -23.22
CA ILE A 324 -1.36 -9.74 -23.52
C ILE A 324 -0.09 -9.01 -23.99
N ILE A 325 1.05 -9.25 -23.35
CA ILE A 325 2.33 -8.60 -23.69
C ILE A 325 2.88 -9.17 -25.00
N THR A 326 3.01 -10.50 -25.11
CA THR A 326 3.74 -11.17 -26.20
C THR A 326 2.93 -11.31 -27.48
N ASP A 327 1.63 -11.58 -27.37
CA ASP A 327 0.79 -11.89 -28.52
C ASP A 327 -0.08 -10.70 -28.94
N LEU A 328 -0.47 -9.85 -27.99
CA LEU A 328 -1.22 -8.61 -28.28
C LEU A 328 -0.32 -7.37 -28.37
N GLY A 329 0.96 -7.49 -28.00
CA GLY A 329 2.00 -6.51 -28.29
C GLY A 329 2.30 -5.53 -27.16
N ASN A 330 3.60 -5.26 -26.95
CA ASN A 330 4.11 -4.35 -25.91
C ASN A 330 3.48 -2.95 -25.97
N ASP A 331 3.35 -2.36 -27.16
CA ASP A 331 2.79 -1.01 -27.33
C ASP A 331 1.33 -0.93 -26.86
N ASN A 332 0.56 -1.98 -27.12
CA ASN A 332 -0.82 -2.09 -26.62
C ASN A 332 -0.82 -2.22 -25.10
N PHE A 333 0.06 -3.03 -24.53
CA PHE A 333 0.19 -3.13 -23.07
C PHE A 333 0.58 -1.79 -22.44
N THR A 334 1.56 -1.08 -23.01
CA THR A 334 1.95 0.27 -22.56
C THR A 334 0.77 1.25 -22.64
N LYS A 335 0.00 1.23 -23.74
CA LYS A 335 -1.21 2.06 -23.88
C LYS A 335 -2.24 1.72 -22.81
N PHE A 336 -2.50 0.44 -22.57
CA PHE A 336 -3.41 -0.03 -21.53
C PHE A 336 -3.04 0.51 -20.14
N ILE A 337 -1.75 0.44 -19.78
CA ILE A 337 -1.23 0.98 -18.52
C ILE A 337 -1.40 2.51 -18.44
N LYS A 338 -1.12 3.24 -19.52
CA LYS A 338 -1.36 4.70 -19.60
C LYS A 338 -2.84 5.07 -19.46
N ASP A 339 -3.73 4.28 -20.05
CA ASP A 339 -5.17 4.47 -19.92
C ASP A 339 -5.61 4.31 -18.44
N LEU A 340 -5.09 3.31 -17.73
CA LEU A 340 -5.31 3.16 -16.28
C LEU A 340 -4.80 4.38 -15.50
N LYS A 341 -3.61 4.88 -15.82
CA LYS A 341 -3.02 6.07 -15.18
C LYS A 341 -3.93 7.30 -15.30
N SER A 342 -4.59 7.45 -16.44
CA SER A 342 -5.53 8.55 -16.69
C SER A 342 -6.82 8.48 -15.86
N GLY A 343 -7.04 7.37 -15.13
CA GLY A 343 -8.23 7.13 -14.32
C GLY A 343 -9.34 6.39 -15.05
N LYS A 344 -9.09 5.82 -16.25
CA LYS A 344 -10.07 4.97 -16.92
C LYS A 344 -10.24 3.65 -16.17
N SER A 345 -11.50 3.21 -16.03
CA SER A 345 -11.80 1.91 -15.44
C SER A 345 -11.13 0.77 -16.21
N ILE A 346 -10.89 -0.36 -15.54
CA ILE A 346 -10.29 -1.54 -16.17
C ILE A 346 -11.04 -1.97 -17.46
N ASN A 347 -12.37 -1.92 -17.44
CA ASN A 347 -13.21 -2.30 -18.58
C ASN A 347 -13.00 -1.33 -19.75
N ASN A 348 -12.97 -0.01 -19.48
CA ASN A 348 -12.80 1.00 -20.51
C ASN A 348 -11.38 0.98 -21.07
N ALA A 349 -10.37 0.79 -20.22
CA ALA A 349 -8.98 0.70 -20.66
C ALA A 349 -8.73 -0.54 -21.55
N ILE A 350 -9.36 -1.68 -21.22
CA ILE A 350 -9.34 -2.89 -22.07
C ILE A 350 -10.06 -2.61 -23.39
N LEU A 351 -11.28 -2.06 -23.35
CA LEU A 351 -12.07 -1.76 -24.54
C LEU A 351 -11.33 -0.80 -25.49
N ASP A 352 -10.79 0.29 -24.97
CA ASP A 352 -10.08 1.31 -25.74
C ASP A 352 -8.76 0.82 -26.35
N THR A 353 -8.19 -0.26 -25.81
CA THR A 353 -6.87 -0.77 -26.25
C THR A 353 -6.99 -1.99 -27.14
N TYR A 354 -7.90 -2.90 -26.80
CA TYR A 354 -8.00 -4.20 -27.46
C TYR A 354 -9.29 -4.34 -28.27
N GLU A 355 -10.21 -3.38 -28.21
CA GLU A 355 -11.53 -3.42 -28.86
C GLU A 355 -12.37 -4.63 -28.43
N LEU A 356 -12.17 -5.08 -27.18
CA LEU A 356 -12.83 -6.24 -26.59
C LEU A 356 -13.33 -5.88 -25.19
N ASP A 357 -14.40 -6.53 -24.73
CA ASP A 357 -14.68 -6.56 -23.30
C ASP A 357 -13.72 -7.52 -22.56
N LYS A 358 -13.69 -7.47 -21.23
CA LYS A 358 -12.78 -8.31 -20.43
C LYS A 358 -13.00 -9.82 -20.62
N THR A 359 -14.23 -10.25 -20.82
CA THR A 359 -14.59 -11.67 -21.04
C THR A 359 -14.20 -12.09 -22.45
N GLU A 360 -14.38 -11.22 -23.43
CA GLU A 360 -13.94 -11.43 -24.81
C GLU A 360 -12.42 -11.51 -24.90
N LEU A 361 -11.69 -10.64 -24.20
CA LEU A 361 -10.23 -10.69 -24.10
C LEU A 361 -9.75 -12.01 -23.46
N GLU A 362 -10.37 -12.43 -22.34
CA GLU A 362 -10.06 -13.69 -21.69
C GLU A 362 -10.42 -14.90 -22.58
N ASN A 363 -11.55 -14.85 -23.29
CA ASN A 363 -11.94 -15.89 -24.23
C ASN A 363 -11.00 -15.98 -25.44
N LYS A 364 -10.46 -14.84 -25.90
CA LYS A 364 -9.44 -14.81 -26.96
C LYS A 364 -8.18 -15.54 -26.50
N TRP A 365 -7.73 -15.29 -25.26
CA TRP A 365 -6.62 -16.01 -24.65
C TRP A 365 -6.93 -17.50 -24.42
N ARG A 366 -8.11 -17.84 -23.86
CA ARG A 366 -8.54 -19.23 -23.67
C ARG A 366 -8.52 -20.02 -24.98
N LYS A 367 -9.01 -19.41 -26.07
CA LYS A 367 -8.93 -20.01 -27.41
C LYS A 367 -7.49 -20.24 -27.87
N HIS A 368 -6.58 -19.29 -27.61
CA HIS A 368 -5.17 -19.41 -27.96
C HIS A 368 -4.49 -20.60 -27.26
N ILE A 369 -4.84 -20.89 -26.01
CA ILE A 369 -4.27 -22.01 -25.23
C ILE A 369 -5.09 -23.31 -25.34
N GLY A 370 -6.14 -23.35 -26.16
CA GLY A 370 -7.00 -24.53 -26.33
C GLY A 370 -7.93 -24.84 -25.15
N ALA A 371 -8.20 -23.87 -24.28
CA ALA A 371 -9.13 -24.01 -23.16
C ALA A 371 -10.59 -23.79 -23.59
N SER A 372 -11.55 -24.33 -22.80
CA SER A 372 -12.96 -24.02 -22.98
C SER A 372 -13.23 -22.52 -22.85
N LEU A 373 -14.27 -22.02 -23.52
CA LEU A 373 -14.66 -20.62 -23.44
C LEU A 373 -15.57 -20.35 -22.24
N ILE A 374 -15.46 -19.16 -21.68
CA ILE A 374 -16.41 -18.64 -20.68
C ILE A 374 -17.73 -18.37 -21.39
N SER A 375 -18.80 -19.02 -20.92
CA SER A 375 -20.15 -18.77 -21.41
C SER A 375 -20.59 -17.33 -21.16
N THR A 376 -20.96 -16.64 -22.23
CA THR A 376 -21.47 -15.25 -22.22
C THR A 376 -22.99 -15.20 -22.00
N SER A 377 -23.56 -16.07 -21.16
CA SER A 377 -24.99 -15.98 -20.85
C SER A 377 -25.27 -14.73 -20.01
N ILE A 378 -25.42 -13.58 -20.66
CA ILE A 378 -26.01 -12.39 -20.09
C ILE A 378 -27.52 -12.66 -19.99
N LYS A 379 -27.93 -13.41 -18.96
CA LYS A 379 -29.25 -13.12 -18.39
C LYS A 379 -29.09 -11.76 -17.71
N LYS A 380 -29.41 -10.67 -18.41
CA LYS A 380 -29.73 -9.41 -17.72
C LYS A 380 -30.73 -9.79 -16.63
N PRO A 381 -30.43 -9.62 -15.33
CA PRO A 381 -31.49 -9.71 -14.35
C PRO A 381 -32.56 -8.71 -14.81
N LYS A 382 -33.80 -9.18 -15.00
CA LYS A 382 -34.93 -8.25 -15.07
C LYS A 382 -34.77 -7.38 -13.84
N SER A 383 -34.60 -6.07 -14.02
CA SER A 383 -34.61 -5.13 -12.90
C SER A 383 -35.81 -5.51 -12.04
N PRO A 384 -35.63 -5.82 -10.74
CA PRO A 384 -36.79 -5.99 -9.88
C PRO A 384 -37.61 -4.70 -10.01
N THR A 385 -38.89 -4.84 -10.31
CA THR A 385 -39.82 -3.71 -10.30
C THR A 385 -39.69 -3.07 -8.94
N SER A 386 -39.14 -1.85 -8.86
CA SER A 386 -39.01 -1.15 -7.59
C SER A 386 -40.39 -1.10 -6.94
N PRO A 387 -40.56 -1.56 -5.69
CA PRO A 387 -41.80 -1.31 -4.98
C PRO A 387 -42.01 0.20 -4.96
N ILE A 388 -43.20 0.64 -5.36
CA ILE A 388 -43.60 2.05 -5.23
C ILE A 388 -43.58 2.35 -3.73
N ILE A 389 -42.55 3.03 -3.27
CA ILE A 389 -42.49 3.53 -1.90
C ILE A 389 -43.52 4.66 -1.84
N LYS A 390 -44.68 4.39 -1.23
CA LYS A 390 -45.58 5.47 -0.84
C LYS A 390 -44.86 6.30 0.23
N PRO A 391 -44.71 7.61 0.05
CA PRO A 391 -44.17 8.46 1.10
C PRO A 391 -45.11 8.40 2.32
N TYR A 392 -44.57 8.04 3.47
CA TYR A 392 -45.30 8.11 4.74
C TYR A 392 -45.56 9.58 5.09
N THR A 393 -46.80 9.91 5.42
CA THR A 393 -47.15 11.20 6.01
C THR A 393 -46.94 11.13 7.53
N LEU A 394 -46.53 12.24 8.15
CA LEU A 394 -46.24 12.31 9.59
C LEU A 394 -47.44 11.86 10.46
N ASP A 395 -48.66 12.02 9.94
CA ASP A 395 -49.90 11.59 10.59
C ASP A 395 -50.03 10.05 10.70
N GLU A 396 -49.46 9.28 9.76
CA GLU A 396 -49.49 7.80 9.80
C GLU A 396 -48.54 7.26 10.88
N VAL A 397 -47.43 7.95 11.13
CA VAL A 397 -46.45 7.59 12.18
C VAL A 397 -47.02 7.82 13.58
N ILE A 398 -47.79 8.91 13.75
CA ILE A 398 -48.45 9.25 15.03
C ILE A 398 -49.61 8.29 15.34
N THR A 399 -50.29 7.79 14.31
CA THR A 399 -51.40 6.84 14.49
C THR A 399 -50.90 5.46 14.90
N ASN A 400 -49.77 5.00 14.33
CA ASN A 400 -49.17 3.72 14.70
C ASN A 400 -48.53 3.73 16.09
N SER A 401 -47.97 4.85 16.55
CA SER A 401 -47.40 4.94 17.90
C SER A 401 -48.47 4.90 18.99
N LYS A 402 -49.67 5.44 18.75
CA LYS A 402 -50.81 5.30 19.69
C LYS A 402 -51.33 3.86 19.77
N LYS A 403 -51.35 3.13 18.66
CA LYS A 403 -51.81 1.73 18.62
C LYS A 403 -50.90 0.78 19.41
N VAL A 404 -49.59 1.04 19.45
CA VAL A 404 -48.61 0.26 20.22
C VAL A 404 -48.72 0.52 21.73
N ILE A 405 -49.28 1.66 22.15
CA ILE A 405 -49.45 2.00 23.56
C ILE A 405 -50.72 1.35 24.14
N GLU A 406 -51.81 1.22 23.36
CA GLU A 406 -53.03 0.51 23.80
C GLU A 406 -52.83 -1.01 23.98
N ASP A 407 -51.94 -1.64 23.21
CA ASP A 407 -51.67 -3.09 23.30
C ASP A 407 -50.80 -3.49 24.51
N ASN A 408 -50.17 -2.54 25.21
CA ASN A 408 -49.27 -2.80 26.34
C ASN A 408 -49.90 -2.65 27.74
N GLU A 409 -51.19 -2.30 27.85
CA GLU A 409 -51.89 -2.22 29.16
C GLU A 409 -52.40 -3.57 29.70
N ASN A 410 -52.26 -4.68 28.95
CA ASN A 410 -52.71 -6.02 29.39
C ASN A 410 -51.56 -7.01 29.63
N SER A 411 -50.66 -6.70 30.57
CA SER A 411 -49.77 -7.72 31.15
C SER A 411 -49.32 -7.32 32.56
N SER A 412 -49.96 -7.92 33.56
CA SER A 412 -49.72 -7.69 34.99
C SER A 412 -48.36 -8.22 35.45
N ILE A 413 -47.51 -7.32 35.96
CA ILE A 413 -46.29 -7.65 36.73
C ILE A 413 -46.64 -7.64 38.23
N SER A 414 -46.38 -8.74 38.94
CA SER A 414 -46.20 -8.72 40.39
C SER A 414 -44.71 -8.72 40.73
N THR A 415 -44.32 -7.76 41.55
CA THR A 415 -42.96 -7.50 42.02
C THR A 415 -42.66 -8.31 43.27
N LYS A 416 -41.49 -8.98 43.28
CA LYS A 416 -40.77 -9.28 44.52
C LYS A 416 -39.26 -9.16 44.30
N GLU A 417 -38.66 -8.25 45.05
CA GLU A 417 -37.22 -8.07 45.24
C GLU A 417 -36.57 -9.32 45.84
N LYS A 418 -35.33 -9.63 45.43
CA LYS A 418 -34.23 -9.85 46.38
C LYS A 418 -32.84 -9.94 45.73
N GLU A 419 -31.90 -9.40 46.49
CA GLU A 419 -30.47 -9.24 46.29
C GLU A 419 -29.66 -10.54 46.14
N THR A 420 -28.59 -10.42 45.33
CA THR A 420 -27.21 -10.89 45.50
C THR A 420 -26.92 -12.28 46.10
N LYS A 421 -26.41 -13.20 45.26
CA LYS A 421 -25.15 -13.99 45.42
C LYS A 421 -25.12 -15.20 44.48
N SER A 422 -24.03 -15.37 43.72
CA SER A 422 -23.51 -16.68 43.27
C SER A 422 -22.10 -16.44 42.71
N GLN A 423 -20.99 -16.87 43.31
CA GLN A 423 -20.52 -18.22 43.60
C GLN A 423 -20.27 -19.05 42.33
N ASN A 424 -18.98 -19.35 42.10
CA ASN A 424 -18.45 -20.19 41.04
C ASN A 424 -19.18 -21.53 40.95
N GLN A 425 -19.56 -21.93 39.74
CA GLN A 425 -19.57 -23.34 39.39
C GLN A 425 -19.29 -23.56 37.91
N ILE A 426 -18.25 -24.36 37.67
CA ILE A 426 -17.82 -24.92 36.40
C ILE A 426 -18.91 -25.85 35.89
N THR A 427 -19.31 -25.70 34.64
CA THR A 427 -19.91 -26.80 33.87
C THR A 427 -19.36 -26.77 32.45
N LYS A 428 -18.66 -27.84 32.10
CA LYS A 428 -18.24 -28.17 30.74
C LYS A 428 -19.50 -28.40 29.91
N GLU A 429 -19.70 -27.62 28.86
CA GLU A 429 -20.47 -28.06 27.70
C GLU A 429 -19.66 -27.87 26.43
N THR A 430 -19.37 -29.02 25.83
CA THR A 430 -18.84 -29.24 24.50
C THR A 430 -19.80 -28.63 23.49
N SER A 431 -19.37 -27.60 22.76
CA SER A 431 -20.06 -27.15 21.54
C SER A 431 -19.09 -27.12 20.37
N ILE A 432 -19.58 -27.71 19.29
CA ILE A 432 -18.91 -27.96 18.02
C ILE A 432 -18.59 -26.61 17.36
N ALA A 433 -17.29 -26.35 17.16
CA ALA A 433 -16.80 -25.16 16.48
C ALA A 433 -17.11 -25.25 14.98
N ASN A 434 -18.11 -24.50 14.52
CA ASN A 434 -18.22 -24.08 13.13
C ASN A 434 -17.23 -22.93 12.90
N ASN A 435 -16.07 -23.25 12.33
CA ASN A 435 -15.05 -22.28 11.95
C ASN A 435 -15.47 -21.55 10.67
N ASN A 436 -16.08 -20.37 10.83
CA ASN A 436 -16.15 -19.35 9.78
C ASN A 436 -15.22 -18.20 10.17
N SER A 437 -13.96 -18.24 9.73
CA SER A 437 -13.03 -17.11 9.84
C SER A 437 -13.02 -16.32 8.53
N SER A 438 -13.96 -15.39 8.41
CA SER A 438 -13.92 -14.29 7.43
C SER A 438 -13.08 -13.16 8.02
N CYS A 439 -11.94 -12.85 7.42
CA CYS A 439 -11.10 -11.72 7.80
C CYS A 439 -11.70 -10.43 7.22
N GLY A 440 -12.16 -9.54 8.11
CA GLY A 440 -12.72 -8.24 7.74
C GLY A 440 -11.64 -7.23 7.40
N LEU A 441 -11.83 -6.55 6.27
CA LEU A 441 -11.04 -5.41 5.79
C LEU A 441 -11.38 -4.16 6.62
N SER A 442 -10.37 -3.52 7.19
CA SER A 442 -10.49 -2.19 7.81
C SER A 442 -10.36 -1.10 6.75
N GLN A 443 -11.30 -0.16 6.75
CA GLN A 443 -11.28 1.05 5.94
C GLN A 443 -10.24 2.05 6.45
N SER A 444 -9.18 2.26 5.67
CA SER A 444 -8.49 3.54 5.52
C SER A 444 -7.70 3.51 4.21
N ASN A 445 -7.51 4.66 3.57
CA ASN A 445 -7.18 4.84 2.15
C ASN A 445 -5.76 4.42 1.70
N ASP A 446 -5.12 3.47 2.37
CA ASP A 446 -3.92 2.80 1.86
C ASP A 446 -4.13 1.30 1.98
N VAL A 447 -4.33 0.65 0.84
CA VAL A 447 -4.33 -0.82 0.76
C VAL A 447 -2.89 -1.26 1.02
N ALA A 448 -2.59 -1.62 2.26
CA ALA A 448 -1.45 -2.47 2.58
C ALA A 448 -1.69 -3.80 1.86
N ILE A 449 -1.14 -3.94 0.66
CA ILE A 449 -1.13 -5.22 -0.06
C ILE A 449 -0.17 -6.12 0.71
N LEU A 450 -0.72 -6.91 1.63
CA LEU A 450 0.02 -7.91 2.38
C LEU A 450 0.13 -9.17 1.51
N LEU A 451 0.97 -9.14 0.48
CA LEU A 451 1.31 -10.32 -0.30
C LEU A 451 2.46 -11.04 0.40
N SER A 452 2.14 -11.92 1.34
CA SER A 452 3.08 -12.94 1.75
C SER A 452 3.09 -14.02 0.67
N LEU A 453 4.23 -14.20 -0.01
CA LEU A 453 4.51 -15.42 -0.77
C LEU A 453 4.35 -16.62 0.18
N LEU A 454 3.23 -17.32 0.02
CA LEU A 454 2.82 -18.43 0.87
C LEU A 454 3.47 -19.72 0.34
N PHE A 455 4.77 -19.88 0.55
CA PHE A 455 5.45 -21.15 0.28
C PHE A 455 5.22 -22.11 1.45
N ILE A 456 4.16 -22.90 1.37
CA ILE A 456 3.92 -24.02 2.29
C ILE A 456 4.93 -25.13 1.95
N PHE A 457 5.95 -25.30 2.79
CA PHE A 457 6.79 -26.50 2.76
C PHE A 457 5.97 -27.69 3.29
N ILE A 458 5.58 -28.61 2.40
CA ILE A 458 5.04 -29.92 2.79
C ILE A 458 6.23 -30.89 2.93
N PRO A 459 6.55 -31.42 4.13
CA PRO A 459 7.61 -32.40 4.26
C PRO A 459 7.14 -33.76 3.70
N PHE A 460 7.67 -34.15 2.55
CA PHE A 460 7.45 -35.49 1.99
C PHE A 460 8.28 -36.50 2.81
N ARG A 461 7.60 -37.23 3.69
CA ARG A 461 8.21 -38.33 4.46
C ARG A 461 8.31 -39.56 3.56
N LEU A 462 9.47 -39.76 2.92
CA LEU A 462 9.76 -40.98 2.16
C LEU A 462 9.71 -42.19 3.10
N LYS A 463 8.67 -43.02 2.96
CA LYS A 463 8.55 -44.31 3.62
C LYS A 463 9.44 -45.30 2.86
N LYS A 464 10.56 -45.68 3.47
CA LYS A 464 11.46 -46.73 2.96
C LYS A 464 10.72 -48.07 3.07
N ASN A 465 10.24 -48.60 1.94
CA ASN A 465 9.76 -49.98 1.90
C ASN A 465 10.97 -50.90 1.77
N ASN A 466 11.21 -51.70 2.80
CA ASN A 466 12.03 -52.90 2.71
C ASN A 466 11.26 -53.94 1.90
N ILE A 467 11.87 -54.45 0.83
CA ILE A 467 11.55 -55.77 0.30
C ILE A 467 12.89 -56.52 0.19
N ILE A 468 12.83 -57.76 0.68
CA ILE A 468 13.88 -58.76 0.86
C ILE A 468 14.69 -59.00 -0.41
#